data_AF-A0A967WPN5-F1
#
_entry.id   AF-A0A967WPN5-F1
#
_cell.length_a   1.000
_cell.length_b   1.000
_cell.length_c   1.000
_cell.angle_alpha   90.00
_cell.angle_beta   90.00
_cell.angle_gamma   90.00
#
_symmetry.space_group_name_H-M   'P 1'
#
loop_
_entity.id
_entity.type
_entity.pdbx_description
1 polymer ?
#
loop_
_entity_poly.entity_id
_entity_poly.type
_entity_poly.pdbx_seq_one_letter_code
_entity_poly.pdbx_strand_id
1 'polypeptide(L)' 'DLVPNHSSDQNPWFQASRDPAHPEHEKYKDWYVWSPTDRPYGEARIIFLDTEPSN' A
#
# COMPACT_ATOMS: atom_id res chain seq x y z
N ASP A 1 21.76 -1.15 -2.53
CA ASP A 1 20.68 -1.27 -1.55
C ASP A 1 19.40 -1.61 -2.30
N LEU A 2 18.59 -2.53 -1.77
CA LEU A 2 17.35 -3.00 -2.40
C LEU A 2 16.26 -2.94 -1.33
N VAL A 3 15.13 -2.28 -1.65
CA VAL A 3 13.97 -2.18 -0.77
C VAL A 3 12.86 -3.08 -1.34
N PRO A 4 12.77 -4.36 -0.93
CA PRO A 4 11.81 -5.30 -1.52
C PRO A 4 10.41 -5.19 -0.91
N ASN A 5 10.27 -4.58 0.28
CA ASN A 5 9.04 -4.63 1.07
C ASN A 5 8.01 -3.56 0.69
N HIS A 6 8.46 -2.39 0.21
CA HIS A 6 7.58 -1.27 -0.07
C HIS A 6 8.14 -0.39 -1.20
N SER A 7 7.28 0.46 -1.75
CA SER A 7 7.64 1.50 -2.71
C SER A 7 6.95 2.80 -2.32
N SER A 8 7.42 3.92 -2.88
CA SER A 8 6.79 5.23 -2.70
C SER A 8 5.35 5.24 -3.23
N ASP A 9 4.49 6.04 -2.62
CA ASP A 9 3.16 6.35 -3.13
C ASP A 9 3.19 7.08 -4.49
N GLN A 10 4.27 7.77 -4.83
CA GLN A 10 4.49 8.36 -6.16
C GLN A 10 4.92 7.33 -7.21
N ASN A 11 5.15 6.06 -6.83
CA ASN A 11 5.50 5.01 -7.77
C ASN A 11 4.35 4.77 -8.77
N PRO A 12 4.61 4.70 -10.09
CA PRO A 12 3.58 4.43 -11.09
C PRO A 12 2.74 3.18 -10.82
N TRP A 13 3.33 2.14 -10.21
CA TRP A 13 2.60 0.93 -9.84
C TRP A 13 1.56 1.20 -8.76
N PHE A 14 1.88 2.04 -7.78
CA PHE A 14 0.93 2.42 -6.72
C PHE A 14 -0.21 3.26 -7.28
N GLN A 15 0.11 4.23 -8.15
CA GLN A 15 -0.88 5.07 -8.81
C GLN A 15 -1.85 4.24 -9.68
N ALA A 16 -1.33 3.24 -10.40
CA ALA A 16 -2.15 2.32 -11.17
C ALA A 16 -2.97 1.36 -10.29
N SER A 17 -2.39 0.87 -9.19
CA SER A 17 -3.05 -0.06 -8.27
C SER A 17 -4.21 0.60 -7.52
N ARG A 18 -4.06 1.86 -7.09
CA ARG A 18 -5.07 2.55 -6.27
C ARG A 18 -6.29 3.06 -7.03
N ASP A 19 -6.18 3.24 -8.34
CA ASP A 19 -7.24 3.82 -9.19
C ASP A 19 -7.84 2.75 -10.10
N PRO A 20 -9.08 2.28 -9.82
CA PRO A 20 -9.78 1.32 -10.67
C PRO A 20 -10.02 1.77 -12.12
N ALA A 21 -9.98 3.08 -12.39
CA ALA A 21 -10.12 3.62 -13.74
C ALA A 21 -8.78 3.68 -14.51
N HIS A 22 -7.65 3.39 -13.86
CA HIS A 22 -6.35 3.43 -14.51
C HIS A 22 -6.23 2.32 -15.57
N PRO A 23 -5.67 2.59 -16.77
CA PRO A 23 -5.58 1.59 -17.84
C PRO A 23 -4.84 0.31 -17.46
N GLU A 24 -3.86 0.42 -16.55
CA GLU A 24 -3.06 -0.71 -16.06
C GLU A 24 -3.56 -1.26 -14.71
N HIS A 25 -4.72 -0.85 -14.21
CA HIS A 25 -5.23 -1.27 -12.90
C HIS A 25 -5.25 -2.80 -12.75
N GLU A 26 -5.78 -3.52 -13.74
CA GLU A 26 -5.85 -4.99 -13.72
C GLU A 26 -4.48 -5.67 -13.56
N LYS A 27 -3.39 -5.02 -13.98
CA LYS A 27 -2.03 -5.55 -13.84
C LYS A 27 -1.45 -5.31 -12.45
N TYR A 28 -1.79 -4.19 -11.80
CA TYR A 28 -1.14 -3.74 -10.56
C TYR A 28 -2.04 -3.76 -9.32
N LYS A 29 -3.35 -4.03 -9.46
CA LYS A 29 -4.31 -4.05 -8.34
C LYS A 29 -3.88 -4.95 -7.18
N ASP A 30 -3.19 -6.05 -7.46
CA ASP A 30 -2.75 -7.04 -6.47
C ASP A 30 -1.27 -6.86 -6.02
N TRP A 31 -0.59 -5.80 -6.46
CA TRP A 31 0.80 -5.53 -6.07
C TRP A 31 0.95 -4.88 -4.69
N TYR A 32 -0.15 -4.35 -4.14
CA TYR A 32 -0.21 -3.72 -2.83
C TYR A 32 -1.28 -4.38 -1.96
N VAL A 33 -1.21 -4.16 -0.66
CA VAL A 33 -2.16 -4.72 0.30
C VAL A 33 -3.33 -3.76 0.48
N TRP A 34 -4.50 -4.16 0.01
CA TRP A 34 -5.74 -3.39 0.11
C TRP A 34 -6.71 -4.05 1.08
N SER A 35 -7.45 -3.23 1.84
CA SER A 35 -8.50 -3.69 2.74
C SER A 35 -9.60 -2.63 2.85
N PRO A 36 -10.88 -3.02 2.92
CA PRO A 36 -11.97 -2.09 3.17
C PRO A 36 -12.03 -1.62 4.65
N THR A 37 -11.22 -2.20 5.53
CA THR A 37 -11.17 -1.86 6.96
C THR A 37 -9.74 -1.87 7.49
N ASP A 38 -9.51 -1.21 8.62
CA ASP A 38 -8.25 -1.13 9.38
C ASP A 38 -7.99 -2.33 10.32
N ARG A 39 -8.90 -3.30 10.34
CA ARG A 39 -8.89 -4.44 11.27
C ARG A 39 -7.87 -5.56 10.98
N PRO A 40 -7.46 -5.82 9.73
CA PRO A 40 -6.48 -6.88 9.48
C PRO A 40 -5.17 -6.63 10.23
N TYR A 41 -4.51 -7.72 10.66
CA TYR A 41 -3.18 -7.69 11.27
C TYR A 41 -3.06 -6.91 12.59
N GLY A 42 -4.11 -6.89 13.43
CA GLY A 42 -4.08 -6.19 14.73
C GLY A 42 -3.00 -6.65 15.73
N GLU A 43 -2.36 -7.79 15.49
CA GLU A 43 -1.21 -8.28 16.28
C GLU A 43 0.14 -7.73 15.78
N ALA A 44 0.17 -7.09 14.61
CA ALA A 44 1.39 -6.51 14.05
C ALA A 44 1.80 -5.26 14.84
N ARG A 45 3.07 -5.20 15.24
CA ARG A 45 3.64 -4.03 15.93
C ARG A 45 3.82 -2.84 14.98
N ILE A 46 3.57 -1.63 15.48
CA ILE A 46 3.90 -0.38 14.79
C ILE A 46 5.40 -0.11 14.97
N ILE A 47 6.13 0.03 13.86
CA ILE A 47 7.60 0.20 13.89
C ILE A 47 7.99 1.67 14.08
N PHE A 48 7.24 2.60 13.50
CA PHE A 48 7.45 4.04 13.63
C PHE A 48 6.36 4.62 14.53
N LEU A 49 6.67 4.73 15.82
CA LEU A 49 5.72 5.19 16.85
C LEU A 49 5.54 6.72 16.87
N ASP A 50 6.46 7.44 16.23
CA ASP A 50 6.52 8.91 16.27
C ASP A 50 5.74 9.58 15.12
N THR A 51 5.06 8.81 14.26
CA THR A 51 4.31 9.30 13.10
C THR A 51 2.81 8.98 13.21
N GLU A 52 1.99 10.00 12.93
CA GLU A 52 0.51 10.15 12.91
C GLU A 52 -0.35 8.87 12.64
N PRO A 53 -1.63 8.84 13.07
CA PRO A 53 -2.50 7.68 12.88
C PRO A 53 -2.72 7.34 11.39
N SER A 54 -2.69 6.05 11.09
CA SER A 54 -2.88 5.47 9.75
C SER A 54 -4.15 5.98 9.06
N ASN A 55 -4.03 6.35 7.78
CA ASN A 55 -5.14 6.69 6.87
C ASN A 55 -6.19 5.59 6.76
#